data_AF-Q8DMZ9-F1
#
_entry.id   AF-Q8DMZ9-F1
#
_cell.length_a   1.000
_cell.length_b   1.000
_cell.length_c   1.000
_cell.angle_alpha   90.00
_cell.angle_beta   90.00
_cell.angle_gamma   90.00
#
_symmetry.space_group_name_H-M   'P 1'
#
loop_
_entity.id
_entity.type
_entity.pdbx_description
1 polymer ?
#
loop_
_entity_poly.entity_id
_entity_poly.type
_entity_poly.pdbx_seq_one_letter_code
_entity_poly.pdbx_strand_id
1 'polypeptide(L)'
;MRKFRYNSQTRSRFKERGGFVMRFKNTSDHIEAYIKAILDQSGIVELQRSQLADTFQVVPSQINYVIKTRFTESRGYLVESKRGGGGYIRIGRIEFSSHHEMLRELLYSIGERVSQEIYEDILQLLVEQELMTKQEMNLLVSVALDRVLGEEAPVVRANMLRQVIQEVDRKGK
;
A
#
# COMPACT_ATOMS: atom_id res chain seq x y z
N MET A 1 18.47 3.74 19.80
CA MET A 1 17.21 4.53 19.77
C MET A 1 17.44 5.83 19.02
N ARG A 2 16.99 5.95 17.76
CA ARG A 2 16.92 7.25 17.10
C ARG A 2 15.55 7.87 17.42
N LYS A 3 15.56 9.01 18.14
CA LYS A 3 14.37 9.83 18.38
C LYS A 3 14.19 10.72 17.15
N PHE A 4 13.06 10.60 16.45
CA PHE A 4 12.81 11.34 15.21
C PHE A 4 11.77 12.43 15.42
N ARG A 5 11.96 13.54 14.69
CA ARG A 5 11.36 14.85 14.95
C ARG A 5 10.17 15.07 14.01
N TYR A 6 9.01 15.40 14.58
CA TYR A 6 7.79 15.80 13.90
C TYR A 6 7.99 17.09 13.08
N ASN A 7 7.45 17.16 11.86
CA ASN A 7 7.42 18.38 11.05
C ASN A 7 5.98 18.93 10.96
N SER A 8 5.75 20.10 11.56
CA SER A 8 4.43 20.75 11.68
C SER A 8 3.99 21.54 10.42
N GLN A 9 4.81 21.60 9.36
CA GLN A 9 4.52 22.42 8.18
C GLN A 9 3.57 21.79 7.15
N THR A 10 3.16 20.52 7.31
CA THR A 10 2.27 19.84 6.36
C THR A 10 0.82 20.36 6.36
N ARG A 11 0.40 21.15 7.37
CA ARG A 11 -0.95 21.73 7.43
C ARG A 11 -1.27 22.72 6.29
N SER A 12 -0.28 23.47 5.79
CA SER A 12 -0.56 24.61 4.89
C SER A 12 -0.45 24.29 3.39
N ARG A 13 0.18 23.17 3.00
CA ARG A 13 0.47 22.90 1.57
C ARG A 13 -0.61 22.13 0.81
N PHE A 14 -1.67 21.66 1.46
CA PHE A 14 -2.71 20.87 0.78
C PHE A 14 -3.58 21.70 -0.19
N LYS A 15 -3.42 23.04 -0.24
CA LYS A 15 -4.24 23.90 -1.09
C LYS A 15 -3.66 24.29 -2.46
N GLU A 16 -2.40 23.99 -2.79
CA GLU A 16 -1.77 24.60 -3.98
C GLU A 16 -1.11 23.67 -5.01
N ARG A 17 -1.27 22.35 -4.94
CA ARG A 17 -0.86 21.49 -6.07
C ARG A 17 -1.98 21.40 -7.11
N GLY A 18 -1.85 22.22 -8.15
CA GLY A 18 -2.76 22.26 -9.28
C GLY A 18 -2.84 20.96 -10.08
N GLY A 19 -3.96 20.80 -10.79
CA GLY A 19 -3.96 20.08 -12.07
C GLY A 19 -4.32 18.61 -12.09
N PHE A 20 -4.93 18.02 -11.07
CA PHE A 20 -5.71 16.78 -11.23
C PHE A 20 -6.72 16.67 -10.08
N VAL A 21 -8.01 16.95 -10.36
CA VAL A 21 -9.07 16.81 -9.36
C VAL A 21 -9.31 15.31 -9.13
N MET A 22 -8.54 14.70 -8.24
CA MET A 22 -8.89 13.40 -7.68
C MET A 22 -10.21 13.54 -6.93
N ARG A 23 -11.31 13.14 -7.57
CA ARG A 23 -12.61 12.96 -6.91
C ARG A 23 -12.49 11.76 -5.98
N PHE A 24 -12.09 12.00 -4.74
CA PHE A 24 -12.17 11.00 -3.68
C PHE A 24 -13.64 10.63 -3.46
N LYS A 25 -13.96 9.33 -3.53
CA LYS A 25 -15.35 8.84 -3.57
C LYS A 25 -15.93 8.72 -2.16
N ASN A 26 -15.09 8.63 -1.13
CA ASN A 26 -15.50 8.47 0.26
C ASN A 26 -14.43 9.00 1.24
N THR A 27 -14.79 9.09 2.54
CA THR A 27 -13.88 9.56 3.61
C THR A 27 -12.64 8.69 3.80
N SER A 28 -12.71 7.38 3.52
CA SER A 28 -11.55 6.48 3.59
C SER A 28 -10.49 6.87 2.57
N ASP A 29 -10.91 7.21 1.34
CA ASP A 29 -9.99 7.63 0.28
C ASP A 29 -9.28 8.94 0.67
N HIS A 30 -9.98 9.86 1.36
CA HIS A 30 -9.37 11.09 1.89
C HIS A 30 -8.32 10.80 2.98
N ILE A 31 -8.62 9.88 3.90
CA ILE A 31 -7.68 9.48 4.96
C ILE A 31 -6.43 8.82 4.34
N GLU A 32 -6.63 7.92 3.36
CA GLU A 32 -5.54 7.28 2.64
C GLU A 32 -4.64 8.31 1.94
N ALA A 33 -5.25 9.22 1.16
CA ALA A 33 -4.50 10.24 0.43
C ALA A 33 -3.72 11.18 1.36
N TYR A 34 -4.29 11.53 2.51
CA TYR A 34 -3.63 12.33 3.52
C TYR A 34 -2.38 11.65 4.07
N ILE A 35 -2.49 10.38 4.44
CA ILE A 35 -1.36 9.60 4.97
C ILE A 35 -0.29 9.43 3.88
N LYS A 36 -0.68 9.08 2.64
CA LYS A 36 0.23 8.98 1.48
C LYS A 36 0.98 10.28 1.23
N ALA A 37 0.31 11.44 1.27
CA ALA A 37 0.95 12.74 1.08
C ALA A 37 2.03 13.08 2.14
N ILE A 38 1.92 12.52 3.35
CA ILE A 38 2.97 12.66 4.37
C ILE A 38 4.10 11.65 4.11
N LEU A 39 3.76 10.40 3.78
CA LEU A 39 4.73 9.37 3.42
C LEU A 39 5.58 9.78 2.22
N ASP A 40 5.02 10.45 1.22
CA ASP A 40 5.76 10.95 0.06
C ASP A 40 6.85 11.98 0.41
N GLN A 41 6.75 12.62 1.60
CA GLN A 41 7.71 13.64 2.04
C GLN A 41 8.79 13.07 2.96
N SER A 42 8.46 12.08 3.79
CA SER A 42 9.36 11.60 4.86
C SER A 42 9.61 10.10 4.86
N GLY A 43 8.96 9.32 3.98
CA GLY A 43 9.00 7.84 3.96
C GLY A 43 8.30 7.18 5.16
N ILE A 44 8.10 7.91 6.26
CA ILE A 44 7.51 7.44 7.50
C ILE A 44 6.59 8.50 8.11
N VAL A 45 5.52 8.07 8.76
CA VAL A 45 4.61 8.94 9.50
C VAL A 45 4.21 8.30 10.83
N GLU A 46 4.15 9.13 11.88
CA GLU A 46 3.61 8.76 13.19
C GLU A 46 2.39 9.62 13.49
N LEU A 47 1.25 8.98 13.74
CA LEU A 47 -0.05 9.63 13.92
C LEU A 47 -0.73 9.13 15.19
N GLN A 48 -1.50 10.00 15.83
CA GLN A 48 -2.43 9.58 16.86
C GLN A 48 -3.79 9.25 16.25
N ARG A 49 -4.32 8.06 16.57
CA ARG A 49 -5.60 7.59 16.03
C ARG A 49 -6.75 8.55 16.34
N SER A 50 -6.82 9.04 17.58
CA SER A 50 -7.85 9.99 18.02
C SER A 50 -7.77 11.30 17.25
N GLN A 51 -6.57 11.89 17.14
CA GLN A 51 -6.38 13.15 16.41
C GLN A 51 -6.74 13.02 14.93
N LEU A 52 -6.40 11.89 14.30
CA LEU A 52 -6.77 11.64 12.91
C LEU A 52 -8.29 11.47 12.77
N ALA A 53 -8.92 10.73 13.69
CA ALA A 53 -10.36 10.57 13.75
C ALA A 53 -11.08 11.92 13.90
N ASP A 54 -10.61 12.80 14.80
CA ASP A 54 -11.16 14.15 15.00
C ASP A 54 -10.99 15.02 13.74
N THR A 55 -9.81 14.96 13.10
CA THR A 55 -9.50 15.73 11.89
C THR A 55 -10.46 15.40 10.74
N PHE A 56 -10.78 14.12 10.58
CA PHE A 56 -11.69 13.64 9.54
C PHE A 56 -13.15 13.52 10.00
N GLN A 57 -13.46 13.91 11.24
CA GLN A 57 -14.79 13.80 11.86
C GLN A 57 -15.39 12.39 11.76
N VAL A 58 -14.58 11.38 12.06
CA VAL A 58 -14.98 9.96 12.04
C VAL A 58 -14.70 9.29 13.38
N VAL A 59 -15.28 8.11 13.59
CA VAL A 59 -14.98 7.29 14.76
C VAL A 59 -13.57 6.64 14.66
N PRO A 60 -12.86 6.37 15.77
CA PRO A 60 -11.51 5.78 15.74
C PRO A 60 -11.41 4.44 15.01
N SER A 61 -12.48 3.64 14.97
CA SER A 61 -12.52 2.38 14.21
C SER A 61 -12.40 2.59 12.70
N GLN A 62 -12.86 3.73 12.17
CA GLN A 62 -12.71 4.07 10.76
C GLN A 62 -11.22 4.20 10.39
N ILE A 63 -10.42 4.83 11.26
CA ILE A 63 -8.98 4.93 11.06
C ILE A 63 -8.36 3.53 11.00
N ASN A 64 -8.71 2.66 11.94
CA ASN A 64 -8.20 1.27 11.93
C ASN A 64 -8.56 0.52 10.65
N TYR A 65 -9.79 0.68 10.17
CA TYR A 65 -10.22 0.07 8.92
C TYR A 65 -9.38 0.55 7.73
N VAL A 66 -9.19 1.87 7.59
CA VAL A 66 -8.35 2.44 6.53
C VAL A 66 -6.92 1.92 6.63
N ILE A 67 -6.30 1.97 7.82
CA ILE A 67 -4.93 1.48 8.00
C ILE A 67 -4.81 0.02 7.62
N LYS A 68 -5.69 -0.84 8.15
CA LYS A 68 -5.64 -2.29 7.93
C LYS A 68 -5.85 -2.69 6.47
N THR A 69 -6.60 -1.90 5.69
CA THR A 69 -7.02 -2.27 4.33
C THR A 69 -6.30 -1.51 3.23
N ARG A 70 -5.53 -0.46 3.55
CA ARG A 70 -4.82 0.36 2.55
C ARG A 70 -3.31 0.42 2.75
N PHE A 71 -2.84 0.22 3.99
CA PHE A 71 -1.43 0.28 4.35
C PHE A 71 -0.95 -1.11 4.78
N THR A 72 -0.92 -2.02 3.80
CA THR A 72 -0.52 -3.42 3.99
C THR A 72 0.89 -3.65 3.48
N GLU A 73 1.53 -4.74 3.92
CA GLU A 73 2.84 -5.17 3.41
C GLU A 73 2.78 -5.48 1.90
N SER A 74 1.68 -6.08 1.42
CA SER A 74 1.43 -6.32 -0.01
C SER A 74 1.43 -5.04 -0.86
N ARG A 75 1.14 -3.89 -0.24
CA ARG A 75 1.17 -2.57 -0.85
C ARG A 75 2.43 -1.77 -0.53
N GLY A 76 3.45 -2.41 0.05
CA GLY A 76 4.74 -1.78 0.34
C GLY A 76 4.76 -0.92 1.61
N TYR A 77 3.90 -1.22 2.60
CA TYR A 77 3.86 -0.49 3.86
C TYR A 77 4.09 -1.39 5.08
N LEU A 78 4.85 -0.88 6.05
CA LEU A 78 4.97 -1.45 7.39
C LEU A 78 4.14 -0.63 8.38
N VAL A 79 3.33 -1.29 9.20
CA VAL A 79 2.47 -0.64 10.20
C VAL A 79 2.80 -1.14 11.60
N GLU A 80 3.14 -0.21 12.50
CA GLU A 80 3.26 -0.46 13.93
C GLU A 80 2.15 0.25 14.68
N SER A 81 1.60 -0.38 15.73
CA SER A 81 0.63 0.28 16.61
C SER A 81 0.97 0.08 18.08
N LYS A 82 0.87 1.16 18.86
CA LYS A 82 1.04 1.16 20.31
C LYS A 82 -0.26 1.58 20.99
N ARG A 83 -0.74 0.79 21.96
CA ARG A 83 -1.92 1.09 22.79
C ARG A 83 -1.51 1.81 24.10
N GLY A 84 -2.49 2.43 24.76
CA GLY A 84 -2.32 3.14 26.04
C GLY A 84 -2.16 4.66 25.91
N GLY A 85 -1.83 5.33 27.02
CA GLY A 85 -1.55 6.77 27.04
C GLY A 85 -0.38 7.12 26.11
N GLY A 86 -0.59 8.07 25.20
CA GLY A 86 0.40 8.39 24.15
C GLY A 86 0.52 7.32 23.06
N GLY A 87 -0.53 6.51 22.84
CA GLY A 87 -0.58 5.53 21.75
C GLY A 87 -0.45 6.20 20.38
N TYR A 88 0.18 5.49 19.44
CA TYR A 88 0.43 5.95 18.09
C TYR A 88 0.22 4.83 17.07
N ILE A 89 0.03 5.25 15.82
CA ILE A 89 0.14 4.42 14.63
C ILE A 89 1.36 4.95 13.88
N ARG A 90 2.30 4.07 13.55
CA ARG A 90 3.45 4.40 12.72
C ARG A 90 3.35 3.64 11.43
N ILE A 91 3.47 4.34 10.31
CA ILE A 91 3.40 3.77 8.97
C ILE A 91 4.69 4.16 8.26
N GLY A 92 5.39 3.18 7.71
CA GLY A 92 6.58 3.39 6.89
C GLY A 92 6.39 2.79 5.51
N ARG A 93 6.94 3.43 4.48
CA ARG A 93 7.13 2.81 3.17
C ARG A 93 8.31 1.85 3.26
N ILE A 94 8.16 0.66 2.69
CA ILE A 94 9.28 -0.27 2.55
C ILE A 94 10.18 0.29 1.44
N GLU A 95 11.41 0.63 1.78
CA GLU A 95 12.43 1.06 0.83
C GLU A 95 13.31 -0.15 0.48
N PHE A 96 13.38 -0.47 -0.80
CA PHE A 96 14.24 -1.53 -1.32
C PHE A 96 15.47 -0.90 -1.96
N SER A 97 16.66 -1.49 -1.80
CA SER A 97 17.89 -0.92 -2.37
C SER A 97 17.93 -1.02 -3.90
N SER A 98 17.15 -1.93 -4.46
CA SER A 98 16.98 -2.14 -5.90
C SER A 98 15.66 -2.84 -6.20
N HIS A 99 15.17 -2.71 -7.44
CA HIS A 99 14.03 -3.51 -7.92
C HIS A 99 14.28 -5.02 -7.77
N HIS A 100 15.52 -5.48 -7.99
CA HIS A 100 15.85 -6.90 -7.86
C HIS A 100 15.70 -7.41 -6.41
N GLU A 101 16.13 -6.62 -5.42
CA GLU A 101 15.93 -6.97 -4.01
C GLU A 101 14.45 -7.00 -3.64
N MET A 102 13.69 -5.98 -4.07
CA MET A 102 12.24 -5.95 -3.88
C MET A 102 11.55 -7.20 -4.42
N LEU A 103 11.85 -7.57 -5.67
CA LEU A 103 11.23 -8.71 -6.33
C LEU A 103 11.60 -10.03 -5.63
N ARG A 104 12.83 -10.15 -5.10
CA ARG A 104 13.24 -11.32 -4.31
C ARG A 104 12.50 -11.42 -2.98
N GLU A 105 12.36 -10.33 -2.23
CA GLU A 105 11.60 -10.32 -0.98
C GLU A 105 10.11 -10.62 -1.22
N LEU A 106 9.56 -10.06 -2.29
CA LEU A 106 8.19 -10.32 -2.72
C LEU A 106 7.99 -11.79 -3.12
N LEU A 107 8.93 -12.39 -3.85
CA LEU A 107 8.89 -13.83 -4.16
C LEU A 107 8.92 -14.69 -2.90
N TYR A 108 9.75 -14.32 -1.92
CA TYR A 108 9.87 -15.03 -0.66
C TYR A 108 8.59 -14.93 0.20
N SER A 109 7.87 -13.81 0.13
CA SER A 109 6.62 -13.62 0.88
C SER A 109 5.40 -14.31 0.26
N ILE A 110 5.46 -14.74 -1.01
CA ILE A 110 4.37 -15.47 -1.67
C ILE A 110 4.31 -16.92 -1.17
N GLY A 111 3.36 -17.17 -0.26
CA GLY A 111 2.97 -18.51 0.15
C GLY A 111 2.24 -19.30 -0.94
N GLU A 112 1.82 -20.52 -0.60
CA GLU A 112 1.16 -21.45 -1.55
C GLU A 112 -0.22 -21.00 -2.04
N ARG A 113 -0.85 -20.06 -1.33
CA ARG A 113 -2.18 -19.56 -1.66
C ARG A 113 -2.18 -18.05 -1.50
N VAL A 114 -2.65 -17.37 -2.52
CA VAL A 114 -2.82 -15.91 -2.54
C VAL A 114 -4.31 -15.61 -2.65
N SER A 115 -4.83 -14.51 -2.10
CA SER A 115 -6.22 -14.07 -2.33
C SER A 115 -6.30 -13.14 -3.54
N GLN A 116 -7.50 -12.91 -4.09
CA GLN A 116 -7.63 -12.00 -5.25
C GLN A 116 -7.17 -10.58 -4.86
N GLU A 117 -7.50 -10.13 -3.65
CA GLU A 117 -7.07 -8.84 -3.10
C GLU A 117 -5.54 -8.72 -3.03
N ILE A 118 -4.86 -9.74 -2.49
CA ILE A 118 -3.39 -9.73 -2.40
C ILE A 118 -2.75 -9.82 -3.78
N TYR A 119 -3.36 -10.58 -4.70
CA TYR A 119 -2.90 -10.64 -6.09
C TYR A 119 -2.95 -9.26 -6.75
N GLU A 120 -4.08 -8.56 -6.63
CA GLU A 120 -4.24 -7.19 -7.15
C GLU A 120 -3.29 -6.20 -6.48
N ASP A 121 -3.13 -6.27 -5.16
CA ASP A 121 -2.22 -5.42 -4.40
C ASP A 121 -0.77 -5.55 -4.88
N ILE A 122 -0.31 -6.79 -5.10
CA ILE A 122 1.06 -7.05 -5.56
C ILE A 122 1.26 -6.52 -6.98
N LEU A 123 0.30 -6.72 -7.88
CA LEU A 123 0.41 -6.15 -9.24
C LEU A 123 0.36 -4.61 -9.20
N GLN A 124 -0.46 -4.03 -8.34
CA GLN A 124 -0.51 -2.59 -8.15
C GLN A 124 0.82 -2.05 -7.61
N LEU A 125 1.48 -2.77 -6.71
CA LEU A 125 2.85 -2.44 -6.27
C LEU A 125 3.82 -2.44 -7.45
N LEU A 126 3.78 -3.43 -8.34
CA LEU A 126 4.64 -3.44 -9.55
C LEU A 126 4.38 -2.23 -10.46
N VAL A 127 3.12 -1.79 -10.57
CA VAL A 127 2.76 -0.57 -11.32
C VAL A 127 3.30 0.69 -10.64
N GLU A 128 3.18 0.79 -9.32
CA GLU A 128 3.69 1.93 -8.55
C GLU A 128 5.22 2.04 -8.58
N GLN A 129 5.90 0.93 -8.84
CA GLN A 129 7.36 0.84 -8.99
C GLN A 129 7.81 0.89 -10.46
N GLU A 130 6.90 1.24 -11.39
CA GLU A 130 7.19 1.36 -12.83
C GLU A 130 7.71 0.07 -13.50
N LEU A 131 7.50 -1.09 -12.87
CA LEU A 131 7.90 -2.40 -13.37
C LEU A 131 6.82 -3.06 -14.23
N MET A 132 5.60 -2.52 -14.20
CA MET A 132 4.44 -2.97 -14.94
C MET A 132 3.57 -1.78 -15.32
N THR A 133 2.95 -1.83 -16.49
CA THR A 133 1.95 -0.83 -16.88
C THR A 133 0.58 -1.14 -16.27
N LYS A 134 -0.24 -0.11 -16.07
CA LYS A 134 -1.64 -0.30 -15.63
C LYS A 134 -2.45 -1.21 -16.55
N GLN A 135 -2.14 -1.21 -17.85
CA GLN A 135 -2.80 -2.07 -18.82
C GLN A 135 -2.44 -3.54 -18.62
N GLU A 136 -1.14 -3.85 -18.43
CA GLU A 136 -0.68 -5.21 -18.11
C GLU A 136 -1.31 -5.73 -16.82
N MET A 137 -1.35 -4.90 -15.77
CA MET A 137 -2.04 -5.23 -14.52
C MET A 137 -3.52 -5.58 -14.77
N ASN A 138 -4.26 -4.71 -15.46
CA ASN A 138 -5.69 -4.94 -15.70
C ASN A 138 -5.96 -6.24 -16.47
N LEU A 139 -5.10 -6.58 -17.44
CA LEU A 139 -5.19 -7.84 -18.17
C LEU A 139 -4.94 -9.03 -17.24
N LEU A 140 -3.87 -8.98 -16.43
CA LEU A 140 -3.51 -10.04 -15.49
C LEU A 140 -4.58 -10.24 -14.40
N VAL A 141 -5.21 -9.17 -13.91
CA VAL A 141 -6.33 -9.24 -12.97
C VAL A 141 -7.53 -9.90 -13.62
N SER A 142 -7.86 -9.55 -14.87
CA SER A 142 -9.05 -10.06 -15.56
C SER A 142 -9.03 -11.59 -15.75
N VAL A 143 -7.84 -12.17 -15.94
CA VAL A 143 -7.65 -13.62 -16.12
C VAL A 143 -7.45 -14.37 -14.80
N ALA A 144 -7.27 -13.66 -13.68
CA ALA A 144 -7.00 -14.23 -12.37
C ALA A 144 -8.22 -14.20 -11.41
N LEU A 145 -9.39 -13.79 -11.92
CA LEU A 145 -10.62 -13.74 -11.15
C LEU A 145 -11.09 -15.13 -10.72
N ASP A 146 -11.74 -15.22 -9.57
CA ASP A 146 -12.25 -16.51 -9.03
C ASP A 146 -13.15 -17.25 -10.02
N ARG A 147 -13.99 -16.51 -10.76
CA ARG A 147 -14.87 -17.08 -11.81
C ARG A 147 -14.12 -17.68 -13.01
N VAL A 148 -12.86 -17.29 -13.23
CA VAL A 148 -12.02 -17.78 -14.34
C VAL A 148 -11.20 -18.98 -13.87
N LEU A 149 -10.64 -18.91 -12.66
CA LEU A 149 -9.71 -19.93 -12.15
C LEU A 149 -10.40 -21.07 -11.37
N GLY A 150 -11.64 -20.88 -10.92
CA GLY A 150 -12.40 -21.90 -10.19
C GLY A 150 -11.86 -22.16 -8.77
N GLU A 151 -12.05 -23.38 -8.28
CA GLU A 151 -11.75 -23.75 -6.88
C GLU A 151 -10.27 -23.58 -6.50
N GLU A 152 -9.37 -23.79 -7.46
CA GLU A 152 -7.92 -23.67 -7.29
C GLU A 152 -7.39 -22.24 -7.44
N ALA A 153 -8.28 -21.23 -7.58
CA ALA A 153 -7.89 -19.84 -7.79
C ALA A 153 -6.80 -19.33 -6.85
N PRO A 154 -6.81 -19.61 -5.52
CA PRO A 154 -5.76 -19.15 -4.63
C PRO A 154 -4.38 -19.72 -4.94
N VAL A 155 -4.30 -21.00 -5.32
CA VAL A 155 -3.05 -21.69 -5.63
C VAL A 155 -2.52 -21.24 -6.99
N VAL A 156 -3.43 -21.14 -7.98
CA VAL A 156 -3.07 -20.67 -9.32
C VAL A 156 -2.57 -19.23 -9.27
N ARG A 157 -3.20 -18.33 -8.50
CA ARG A 157 -2.74 -16.94 -8.33
C ARG A 157 -1.34 -16.85 -7.70
N ALA A 158 -1.00 -17.71 -6.74
CA ALA A 158 0.34 -17.76 -6.18
C ALA A 158 1.39 -18.12 -7.26
N ASN A 159 1.09 -19.13 -8.09
CA ASN A 159 1.96 -19.55 -9.18
C ASN A 159 2.08 -18.48 -10.29
N MET A 160 0.97 -17.81 -10.61
CA MET A 160 0.96 -16.69 -11.56
C MET A 160 1.85 -15.55 -11.09
N LEU A 161 1.75 -15.14 -9.81
CA LEU A 161 2.60 -14.08 -9.27
C LEU A 161 4.08 -14.44 -9.32
N ARG A 162 4.43 -15.68 -8.94
CA ARG A 162 5.82 -16.15 -9.02
C ARG A 162 6.35 -15.99 -10.44
N GLN A 163 5.57 -16.36 -11.45
CA GLN A 163 5.97 -16.21 -12.85
C GLN A 163 6.03 -14.76 -13.33
N VAL A 164 5.04 -13.94 -12.96
CA VAL A 164 5.02 -12.51 -13.30
C VAL A 164 6.27 -11.82 -12.72
N ILE A 165 6.59 -12.07 -11.46
CA ILE A 165 7.75 -11.46 -10.80
C ILE A 165 9.05 -11.91 -11.45
N GLN A 166 9.18 -13.20 -11.80
CA GLN A 166 10.35 -13.71 -12.52
C GLN A 166 10.50 -13.12 -13.93
N GLU A 167 9.40 -12.83 -14.63
CA GLU A 167 9.42 -12.19 -15.95
C GLU A 167 9.81 -10.71 -15.85
N VAL A 168 9.26 -10.01 -14.86
CA VAL A 168 9.59 -8.61 -14.57
C VAL A 168 11.07 -8.46 -14.17
N ASP A 169 11.59 -9.33 -13.31
CA ASP A 169 13.01 -9.32 -12.90
C ASP A 169 13.97 -9.54 -14.08
N ARG A 170 13.54 -10.32 -15.08
CA ARG A 170 14.32 -10.55 -16.32
C ARG A 170 14.37 -9.31 -17.22
N LYS A 171 13.29 -8.54 -17.31
CA LYS A 171 13.25 -7.29 -18.12
C LYS A 171 14.07 -6.15 -17.52
N GLY A 172 14.32 -6.18 -16.20
CA GLY A 172 15.09 -5.15 -15.49
C GLY A 172 16.61 -5.22 -15.68
N LYS A 173 17.12 -6.15 -16.50
CA LYS A 173 18.54 -6.30 -16.87
C LYS A 173 18.76 -5.82 -18.30
#